data_AF-A0A5A7R036-F1
#
_entry.id   AF-A0A5A7R036-F1
#
_cell.length_a   1.000
_cell.length_b   1.000
_cell.length_c   1.000
_cell.angle_alpha   90.00
_cell.angle_beta   90.00
_cell.angle_gamma   90.00
#
_symmetry.space_group_name_H-M   'P 1'
#
loop_
_entity.id
_entity.type
_entity.pdbx_description
1 polymer ?
#
loop_
_entity_poly.entity_id
_entity_poly.type
_entity_poly.pdbx_seq_one_letter_code
_entity_poly.pdbx_strand_id
1 'polypeptide(L)'
;MESLATEPHHRRDNLATYDSAHPIYAMAISAADPHRVAVGSFLEELGNRVNVLTFSDDRPAVASISLSSPALSFDHPYPPTKLLFHHSPSAPASLLVSSSKGCHIPIR
;
A
#
# COMPACT_ATOMS: atom_id res chain seq x y z
N MET A 1 0.90 29.81 23.93
CA MET A 1 1.46 29.34 22.65
C MET A 1 2.68 28.50 22.99
N GLU A 2 2.46 27.20 23.18
CA GLU A 2 3.52 26.28 23.57
C GLU A 2 4.16 25.73 22.30
N SER A 3 5.39 26.17 22.05
CA SER A 3 6.26 25.68 20.99
C SER A 3 6.68 24.24 21.32
N LEU A 4 6.10 23.25 20.64
CA LEU A 4 6.61 21.88 20.65
C LEU A 4 7.88 21.82 19.79
N ALA A 5 9.03 21.85 20.46
CA ALA A 5 10.32 21.63 19.83
C ALA A 5 10.32 20.27 19.10
N THR A 6 10.62 20.31 17.81
CA THR A 6 10.79 19.13 16.97
C THR A 6 12.21 18.62 17.14
N GLU A 7 12.38 17.53 17.88
CA GLU A 7 13.64 16.77 17.94
C GLU A 7 13.96 16.18 16.54
N PRO A 8 14.96 16.68 15.78
CA PRO A 8 14.95 16.51 14.33
C PRO A 8 15.69 15.29 13.78
N HIS A 9 16.31 14.41 14.58
CA HIS A 9 17.32 13.50 14.00
C HIS A 9 17.23 12.00 14.33
N HIS A 10 16.28 11.55 15.17
CA HIS A 10 16.11 10.10 15.44
C HIS A 10 14.77 9.53 14.98
N ARG A 11 13.82 10.39 14.59
CA ARG A 11 12.43 9.99 14.28
C ARG A 11 12.18 9.68 12.80
N ARG A 12 13.16 9.92 11.92
CA ARG A 12 13.01 9.79 10.47
C ARG A 12 13.33 8.39 9.93
N ASP A 13 13.99 7.55 10.71
CA ASP A 13 14.43 6.22 10.27
C ASP A 13 13.27 5.22 10.08
N ASN A 14 12.08 5.53 10.62
CA ASN A 14 10.88 4.71 10.51
C ASN A 14 9.74 5.38 9.72
N LEU A 15 10.02 6.48 9.01
CA LEU A 15 9.02 7.23 8.27
C LEU A 15 9.27 7.10 6.77
N ALA A 16 8.27 6.60 6.06
CA ALA A 16 8.29 6.62 4.61
C ALA A 16 7.06 7.30 4.04
N THR A 17 7.25 8.03 2.94
CA THR A 17 6.19 8.79 2.28
C THR A 17 5.89 8.18 0.92
N TYR A 18 4.60 8.07 0.59
CA TYR A 18 4.09 7.69 -0.71
C TYR A 18 3.11 8.75 -1.19
N ASP A 19 3.37 9.32 -2.36
CA ASP A 19 2.44 10.24 -3.02
C ASP A 19 1.65 9.46 -4.08
N SER A 20 0.32 9.48 -3.94
CA SER A 20 -0.59 8.76 -4.83
C SER A 20 -1.37 9.73 -5.69
N ALA A 21 -1.53 9.39 -6.97
CA ALA A 21 -2.31 10.21 -7.91
C ALA A 21 -3.81 10.31 -7.54
N HIS A 22 -4.32 9.37 -6.74
CA HIS A 22 -5.70 9.31 -6.28
C HIS A 22 -5.77 9.06 -4.78
N PRO A 23 -6.87 9.43 -4.09
CA PRO A 23 -7.05 9.11 -2.68
C PRO A 23 -6.95 7.62 -2.42
N ILE A 24 -6.31 7.23 -1.31
CA ILE A 24 -6.20 5.83 -0.90
C ILE A 24 -7.44 5.45 -0.08
N TYR A 25 -8.19 4.45 -0.52
CA TYR A 25 -9.40 3.98 0.14
C TYR A 25 -9.17 2.75 1.03
N ALA A 26 -8.24 1.88 0.64
CA ALA A 26 -7.86 0.72 1.42
C ALA A 26 -6.35 0.50 1.40
N MET A 27 -5.84 -0.12 2.46
CA MET A 27 -4.43 -0.43 2.64
C MET A 27 -4.28 -1.77 3.35
N ALA A 28 -3.22 -2.51 3.01
CA ALA A 28 -2.78 -3.69 3.75
C ALA A 28 -1.25 -3.72 3.82
N ILE A 29 -0.70 -4.28 4.90
CA ILE A 29 0.74 -4.53 5.05
C ILE A 29 0.93 -6.05 5.09
N SER A 30 1.92 -6.56 4.38
CA SER A 30 2.17 -8.01 4.35
C SER A 30 2.86 -8.46 5.65
N ALA A 31 2.33 -9.53 6.25
CA ALA A 31 2.95 -10.17 7.40
C ALA A 31 4.13 -11.08 7.00
N ALA A 32 4.12 -11.60 5.77
CA ALA A 32 5.19 -12.46 5.24
C ALA A 32 6.39 -11.65 4.73
N ASP A 33 6.14 -10.44 4.23
CA ASP A 33 7.16 -9.50 3.76
C ASP A 33 6.82 -8.08 4.25
N PRO A 34 7.35 -7.66 5.42
CA PRO A 34 7.06 -6.35 6.00
C PRO A 34 7.44 -5.17 5.11
N HIS A 35 8.26 -5.40 4.07
CA HIS A 35 8.62 -4.37 3.11
C HIS A 35 7.53 -4.15 2.04
N ARG A 36 6.39 -4.84 2.11
CA ARG A 36 5.30 -4.71 1.15
C ARG A 36 4.03 -4.13 1.74
N VAL A 37 3.48 -3.16 1.01
CA VAL A 37 2.20 -2.52 1.32
C VAL A 37 1.34 -2.55 0.07
N ALA A 38 0.10 -3.00 0.18
CA ALA A 38 -0.88 -2.83 -0.88
C ALA A 38 -1.74 -1.60 -0.57
N VAL A 39 -2.00 -0.79 -1.59
CA VAL A 39 -2.91 0.36 -1.53
C VAL A 39 -3.94 0.25 -2.63
N GLY A 40 -5.16 0.68 -2.34
CA GLY A 40 -6.27 0.72 -3.29
C GLY A 40 -6.76 2.15 -3.45
N SER A 41 -6.94 2.60 -4.70
CA SER A 41 -7.40 3.96 -4.98
C SER A 41 -8.91 4.15 -4.72
N PHE A 42 -9.34 5.40 -4.65
CA PHE A 42 -10.72 5.82 -4.76
C PHE A 42 -10.91 6.66 -6.02
N LEU A 43 -11.75 6.19 -6.92
CA LEU A 43 -12.28 6.91 -8.07
C LEU A 43 -13.80 6.77 -8.05
N GLU A 44 -14.50 7.86 -8.32
CA GLU A 44 -15.97 7.85 -8.44
C GLU A 44 -16.42 7.08 -9.68
N GLU A 45 -15.59 7.11 -10.74
CA GLU A 45 -15.75 6.33 -11.95
C GLU A 45 -15.18 4.90 -11.83
N LEU A 46 -15.47 4.09 -12.86
CA LEU A 46 -14.80 2.81 -13.05
C LEU A 46 -13.33 3.05 -13.42
N GLY A 47 -12.43 2.27 -12.82
CA GLY A 47 -10.98 2.39 -13.04
C GLY A 47 -10.15 2.46 -11.76
N ASN A 48 -10.72 2.06 -10.62
CA ASN A 48 -9.96 1.91 -9.39
C ASN A 48 -8.83 0.89 -9.60
N ARG A 49 -7.76 1.00 -8.82
CA ARG A 49 -6.59 0.13 -8.97
C ARG A 49 -6.04 -0.24 -7.61
N VAL A 50 -5.51 -1.45 -7.53
CA VAL A 50 -4.72 -1.91 -6.40
C VAL A 50 -3.27 -1.97 -6.82
N ASN A 51 -2.40 -1.33 -6.04
CA ASN A 51 -0.96 -1.29 -6.26
C ASN A 51 -0.25 -1.92 -5.06
N VAL A 52 0.69 -2.81 -5.33
CA VAL A 52 1.64 -3.28 -4.31
C VAL A 52 2.92 -2.44 -4.41
N LEU A 53 3.28 -1.86 -3.29
CA LEU A 53 4.41 -0.98 -3.10
C LEU A 53 5.47 -1.67 -2.24
N THR A 54 6.72 -1.26 -2.42
CA THR A 54 7.85 -1.72 -1.61
C THR A 54 8.57 -0.54 -0.98
N PHE A 55 8.97 -0.68 0.28
CA PHE A 55 9.87 0.26 0.93
C PHE A 55 11.27 0.10 0.33
N SER A 56 11.83 1.19 -0.19
CA SER A 56 13.19 1.23 -0.72
C SER A 56 14.11 1.95 0.26
N ASP A 57 15.27 1.36 0.55
CA ASP A 57 16.33 1.93 1.41
C ASP A 57 17.31 2.82 0.62
N ASP A 58 16.96 3.19 -0.62
CA ASP A 58 17.88 3.81 -1.58
C ASP A 58 18.27 5.27 -1.21
N ARG A 59 17.66 5.86 -0.17
CA ARG A 59 17.93 7.24 0.25
C ARG A 59 18.02 7.39 1.77
N PRO A 60 19.20 7.74 2.32
CA PRO A 60 19.44 7.79 3.77
C PRO A 60 18.76 8.96 4.51
N ALA A 61 18.08 9.88 3.81
CA ALA A 61 17.46 11.06 4.42
C ALA A 61 15.94 10.94 4.59
N VAL A 62 15.28 10.14 3.75
CA VAL A 62 13.82 9.90 3.75
C VAL A 62 13.58 8.53 3.11
N ALA A 63 13.11 7.55 3.89
CA ALA A 63 12.68 6.27 3.31
C ALA A 63 11.54 6.55 2.31
N SER A 64 11.62 5.96 1.12
CA SER A 64 10.63 6.19 0.07
C SER A 64 9.91 4.89 -0.24
N ILE A 65 8.61 4.99 -0.51
CA ILE A 65 7.80 3.85 -0.95
C ILE A 65 7.61 4.00 -2.46
N SER A 66 7.98 2.97 -3.22
CA SER A 66 7.82 2.96 -4.67
C SER A 66 6.98 1.76 -5.12
N LEU A 67 6.46 1.84 -6.34
CA LEU A 67 5.82 0.70 -6.99
C LEU A 67 6.88 -0.40 -7.16
N SER A 68 6.65 -1.58 -6.56
CA SER A 68 7.60 -2.69 -6.62
C SER A 68 7.83 -3.17 -8.05
N SER A 69 6.75 -3.22 -8.83
CA SER A 69 6.74 -3.58 -10.24
C SER A 69 5.36 -3.25 -10.83
N PRO A 70 5.25 -2.81 -12.09
CA PRO A 70 3.97 -2.68 -12.78
C PRO A 70 3.16 -3.99 -12.82
N ALA A 71 3.83 -5.14 -12.75
CA ALA A 71 3.20 -6.47 -12.70
C ALA A 71 2.51 -6.76 -11.35
N LEU A 72 2.82 -5.99 -10.30
CA LEU A 72 2.23 -6.13 -8.97
C LEU A 72 1.14 -5.08 -8.76
N SER A 73 0.26 -4.97 -9.75
CA SER A 73 -0.88 -4.05 -9.73
C SER A 73 -1.99 -4.62 -10.59
N PHE A 74 -3.24 -4.39 -10.19
CA PHE A 74 -4.40 -4.87 -10.92
C PHE A 74 -5.57 -3.91 -10.82
N ASP A 75 -6.42 -3.94 -11.84
CA ASP A 75 -7.60 -3.08 -11.92
C ASP A 75 -8.73 -3.60 -11.03
N HIS A 76 -9.45 -2.66 -10.45
CA HIS A 76 -10.61 -2.88 -9.61
C HIS A 76 -11.79 -2.08 -10.18
N PRO A 77 -12.93 -2.71 -10.51
CA PRO A 77 -14.04 -1.99 -11.14
C PRO A 77 -14.59 -0.88 -10.23
N TYR A 78 -14.65 -1.13 -8.92
CA TYR A 78 -15.14 -0.19 -7.91
C TYR A 78 -14.08 0.11 -6.85
N PRO A 79 -14.25 1.10 -5.96
CA PRO A 79 -13.29 1.35 -4.90
C PRO A 79 -13.08 0.13 -3.98
N PRO A 80 -11.84 -0.37 -3.83
CA PRO A 80 -11.53 -1.47 -2.92
C PRO A 80 -11.76 -1.02 -1.47
N THR A 81 -12.68 -1.67 -0.77
CA THR A 81 -13.02 -1.39 0.63
C THR A 81 -12.15 -2.16 1.62
N LYS A 82 -11.54 -3.27 1.18
CA LYS A 82 -10.65 -4.08 2.02
C LYS A 82 -9.61 -4.79 1.17
N LEU A 83 -8.35 -4.76 1.65
CA LEU A 83 -7.22 -5.50 1.10
C LEU A 83 -6.67 -6.42 2.19
N LEU A 84 -6.23 -7.63 1.82
CA LEU A 84 -5.61 -8.59 2.74
C LEU A 84 -4.56 -9.40 2.00
N PHE A 85 -3.32 -9.38 2.50
CA PHE A 85 -2.30 -10.32 2.05
C PHE A 85 -2.60 -11.71 2.59
N HIS A 86 -2.18 -12.73 1.86
CA HIS A 86 -2.20 -14.08 2.39
C HIS A 86 -1.15 -14.24 3.50
N HIS A 87 -1.52 -14.89 4.60
CA HIS A 87 -0.67 -14.97 5.80
C HIS A 87 0.31 -16.16 5.78
N SER A 88 0.14 -17.13 4.87
CA SER A 88 1.04 -18.29 4.81
C SER A 88 2.43 -17.91 4.30
N PRO A 89 3.50 -18.30 5.01
CA PRO A 89 4.87 -18.14 4.52
C PRO A 89 5.17 -19.02 3.30
N SER A 90 4.33 -20.02 3.02
CA SER A 90 4.47 -20.90 1.83
C SER A 90 3.75 -20.38 0.60
N ALA A 91 2.92 -19.33 0.74
CA ALA A 91 2.22 -18.74 -0.38
C ALA A 91 3.09 -17.67 -1.05
N PRO A 92 2.82 -17.33 -2.32
CA PRO A 92 3.46 -16.18 -2.95
C PRO A 92 3.24 -14.92 -2.10
N ALA A 93 4.30 -14.18 -1.79
CA ALA A 93 4.24 -12.93 -1.02
C ALA A 93 3.38 -11.83 -1.69
N SER A 94 3.00 -12.03 -2.95
CA SER A 94 2.14 -11.15 -3.74
C SER A 94 0.67 -11.56 -3.73
N LEU A 95 0.30 -12.66 -3.05
CA LEU A 95 -1.09 -13.12 -3.02
C LEU A 95 -1.93 -12.17 -2.16
N LEU A 96 -2.84 -11.44 -2.80
CA LEU A 96 -3.60 -10.36 -2.21
C LEU A 96 -5.07 -10.49 -2.60
N VAL A 97 -5.95 -10.42 -1.61
CA VAL A 97 -7.40 -10.40 -1.81
C VAL A 97 -7.92 -8.98 -1.71
N SER A 98 -8.80 -8.59 -2.63
CA SER A 98 -9.50 -7.31 -2.62
C SER A 98 -11.02 -7.51 -2.59
N SER A 99 -11.73 -6.62 -1.92
CA SER A 99 -13.19 -6.56 -1.90
C SER A 99 -13.66 -5.14 -2.20
N SER A 100 -14.81 -4.99 -2.85
CA SER A 100 -15.50 -3.70 -3.02
C SER A 100 -17.01 -3.86 -2.83
N LYS A 101 -17.70 -2.74 -2.61
CA LYS A 101 -19.16 -2.73 -2.72
C LYS A 101 -19.56 -3.10 -4.16
N GLY A 102 -20.37 -4.14 -4.30
CA GLY A 102 -20.86 -4.65 -5.59
C GLY A 102 -20.05 -5.78 -6.22
N CYS A 103 -18.91 -6.19 -5.66
CA CYS A 103 -18.08 -7.27 -6.22
C CYS A 103 -18.04 -8.51 -5.31
N HIS A 104 -18.29 -9.69 -5.90
CA HIS A 104 -18.03 -10.99 -5.28
C HIS A 104 -16.53 -11.26 -5.30
N ILE A 105 -15.94 -11.63 -4.16
CA ILE A 105 -14.49 -11.67 -3.89
C ILE A 105 -13.71 -12.41 -5.01
N PRO A 106 -12.95 -11.70 -5.87
CA PRO A 106 -12.05 -12.37 -6.80
C PRO A 106 -10.74 -12.72 -6.06
N ILE A 107 -10.44 -14.01 -6.00
CA ILE A 107 -9.14 -14.54 -5.55
C ILE A 107 -8.23 -14.59 -6.78
N ARG A 108 -7.09 -13.90 -6.75
CA ARG A 108 -6.09 -13.93 -7.82
C ARG A 108 -4.71 -14.15 -7.22
#